data_AF-A0A1U9K6D8-F1
#
_entry.id   AF-A0A1U9K6D8-F1
#
_cell.length_a   1.000
_cell.length_b   1.000
_cell.length_c   1.000
_cell.angle_alpha   90.00
_cell.angle_beta   90.00
_cell.angle_gamma   90.00
#
_symmetry.space_group_name_H-M   'P 1'
#
loop_
_entity.id
_entity.type
_entity.pdbx_description
1 polymer ?
#
loop_
_entity_poly.entity_id
_entity_poly.type
_entity_poly.pdbx_seq_one_letter_code
_entity_poly.pdbx_strand_id
1 'polypeptide(L)' 'MINLVFVKNKRQKLGITLQEMAFELGFKNASTYRKYENGDYSFKANHLPILAKKLNCQINDFFK' A
#
# COMPACT_ATOMS: atom_id res chain seq x y z
N MET A 1 10.64 -9.49 -2.64
CA MET A 1 9.39 -9.29 -3.40
C MET A 1 8.32 -8.87 -2.41
N ILE A 2 7.47 -7.88 -2.72
CA ILE A 2 6.44 -7.40 -1.79
C ILE A 2 5.16 -8.23 -1.99
N ASN A 3 4.55 -8.65 -0.89
CA ASN A 3 3.29 -9.37 -0.86
C ASN A 3 2.11 -8.41 -1.08
N LEU A 4 1.76 -8.19 -2.35
CA LEU A 4 0.69 -7.27 -2.76
C LEU A 4 -0.70 -7.75 -2.30
N VAL A 5 -0.88 -9.07 -2.19
CA VAL A 5 -2.12 -9.68 -1.67
C VAL A 5 -2.31 -9.31 -0.20
N PHE A 6 -1.24 -9.38 0.60
CA PHE A 6 -1.27 -8.95 1.99
C PHE A 6 -1.65 -7.46 2.11
N VAL A 7 -1.01 -6.59 1.34
CA VAL A 7 -1.29 -5.14 1.32
C VAL A 7 -2.77 -4.87 1.05
N LYS A 8 -3.32 -5.46 -0.01
CA LYS A 8 -4.72 -5.31 -0.39
C LYS A 8 -5.68 -5.81 0.68
N ASN A 9 -5.43 -7.00 1.22
CA ASN A 9 -6.27 -7.61 2.26
C ASN A 9 -6.25 -6.77 3.55
N LYS A 10 -5.08 -6.28 3.96
CA LYS A 10 -4.94 -5.45 5.15
C LYS A 10 -5.67 -4.12 4.98
N ARG A 11 -5.52 -3.48 3.82
CA ARG A 11 -6.24 -2.25 3.46
C ARG A 11 -7.76 -2.44 3.55
N GLN A 12 -8.28 -3.52 2.96
CA GLN A 12 -9.71 -3.85 2.99
C GLN A 12 -10.21 -4.14 4.41
N LYS A 13 -9.44 -4.89 5.22
CA LYS A 13 -9.77 -5.16 6.63
C LYS A 13 -9.88 -3.90 7.48
N LEU A 14 -9.08 -2.87 7.16
CA LEU A 14 -9.10 -1.58 7.84
C LEU A 14 -10.13 -0.61 7.26
N GLY A 15 -10.85 -0.99 6.20
CA GLY A 15 -11.82 -0.11 5.54
C GLY A 15 -11.18 1.06 4.78
N ILE A 16 -9.88 1.02 4.52
CA ILE A 16 -9.16 2.13 3.88
C ILE A 16 -9.42 2.11 2.37
N THR A 17 -9.82 3.26 1.83
CA THR A 17 -10.08 3.42 0.40
C THR A 17 -8.78 3.54 -0.41
N LEU A 18 -8.86 3.30 -1.72
CA LEU A 18 -7.73 3.52 -2.63
C LEU A 18 -7.30 4.99 -2.67
N GLN A 19 -8.24 5.92 -2.48
CA GLN A 19 -7.99 7.36 -2.49
C GLN A 19 -7.22 7.80 -1.24
N GLU A 20 -7.57 7.28 -0.06
CA GLU A 20 -6.83 7.55 1.17
C GLU A 20 -5.39 7.03 1.10
N MET A 21 -5.18 5.81 0.56
CA MET A 21 -3.81 5.31 0.36
C MET A 21 -3.03 6.15 -0.64
N ALA A 22 -3.67 6.58 -1.73
CA ALA A 22 -3.04 7.47 -2.69
C ALA A 22 -2.62 8.79 -2.04
N PHE A 23 -3.48 9.40 -1.25
CA PHE A 23 -3.19 10.65 -0.54
C PHE A 23 -1.98 10.51 0.40
N GLU A 24 -1.94 9.45 1.22
CA GLU A 24 -0.83 9.21 2.17
C GLU A 24 0.51 9.00 1.46
N LEU A 25 0.50 8.37 0.30
CA LEU A 25 1.69 8.13 -0.52
C LEU A 25 2.06 9.31 -1.41
N GLY A 26 1.32 10.43 -1.35
CA GLY A 26 1.55 11.60 -2.18
C GLY A 26 1.15 11.42 -3.64
N PHE A 27 0.30 10.45 -3.96
CA PHE A 27 -0.21 10.22 -5.30
C PHE A 27 -1.42 11.10 -5.61
N LYS A 28 -1.50 11.58 -6.86
CA LYS A 28 -2.57 12.48 -7.30
C LYS A 28 -3.94 11.81 -7.40
N ASN A 29 -4.00 10.49 -7.59
CA ASN A 29 -5.27 9.78 -7.78
C ASN A 29 -5.22 8.33 -7.27
N ALA A 30 -6.41 7.82 -6.94
CA ALA A 30 -6.62 6.44 -6.52
C ALA A 30 -6.13 5.40 -7.54
N SER A 31 -6.25 5.72 -8.84
CA SER A 31 -5.79 4.85 -9.93
C SER A 31 -4.27 4.63 -9.89
N THR A 32 -3.49 5.63 -9.48
CA THR A 32 -2.04 5.49 -9.31
C THR A 32 -1.76 4.48 -8.21
N TYR A 33 -2.37 4.62 -7.03
CA TYR A 33 -2.22 3.63 -5.96
C TYR A 33 -2.64 2.21 -6.41
N ARG A 34 -3.77 2.09 -7.13
CA ARG A 34 -4.25 0.80 -7.65
C ARG A 34 -3.20 0.08 -8.50
N LYS A 35 -2.43 0.80 -9.32
CA LYS A 35 -1.32 0.24 -10.12
C LYS A 35 -0.22 -0.33 -9.24
N TYR A 36 0.12 0.32 -8.12
CA TYR A 36 1.07 -0.24 -7.15
C TYR A 36 0.52 -1.47 -6.45
N GLU A 37 -0.74 -1.42 -6.00
CA GLU A 37 -1.39 -2.55 -5.31
C GLU A 37 -1.61 -3.76 -6.22
N ASN A 38 -1.78 -3.56 -7.54
CA ASN A 38 -1.91 -4.63 -8.52
C ASN A 38 -0.56 -5.15 -9.06
N GLY A 39 0.54 -4.44 -8.81
CA GLY A 39 1.88 -4.82 -9.27
C GLY A 39 2.28 -4.28 -10.64
N ASP A 40 1.46 -3.43 -11.25
CA ASP A 40 1.87 -2.65 -12.44
C ASP A 40 3.05 -1.72 -12.10
N TYR A 41 3.08 -1.22 -10.86
CA TYR A 41 4.20 -0.49 -10.29
C TYR A 41 4.72 -1.15 -9.01
N SER A 42 6.02 -1.01 -8.77
CA SER A 42 6.67 -1.52 -7.57
C SER A 42 6.73 -0.45 -6.49
N PHE A 43 6.31 -0.78 -5.26
CA PHE A 43 6.55 0.09 -4.11
C PHE A 43 8.05 0.28 -3.90
N LYS A 44 8.46 1.54 -3.74
CA LYS A 44 9.85 1.92 -3.47
C LYS A 44 10.10 1.91 -1.95
N ALA A 45 11.38 1.90 -1.56
CA ALA A 45 11.78 1.86 -0.15
C ALA A 45 11.18 3.01 0.68
N ASN A 46 11.03 4.20 0.10
CA ASN A 46 10.41 5.36 0.75
C ASN A 46 8.89 5.19 0.97
N HIS A 47 8.22 4.32 0.22
CA HIS A 47 6.79 4.04 0.40
C HIS A 47 6.53 3.09 1.57
N LEU A 48 7.47 2.17 1.86
CA LEU A 48 7.28 1.10 2.85
C LEU A 48 6.93 1.62 4.25
N PRO A 49 7.62 2.64 4.82
CA PRO A 49 7.28 3.16 6.15
C PRO A 49 5.88 3.80 6.19
N ILE A 50 5.50 4.50 5.13
CA ILE A 50 4.19 5.16 5.00
C ILE A 50 3.09 4.09 4.93
N LEU A 51 3.32 3.05 4.11
CA LEU A 51 2.40 1.92 3.96
C LEU A 51 2.21 1.19 5.30
N ALA A 52 3.30 0.88 5.99
CA ALA A 52 3.30 0.18 7.27
C ALA A 52 2.52 0.97 8.34
N LYS A 53 2.76 2.28 8.42
CA LYS A 53 2.04 3.18 9.34
C LYS A 53 0.55 3.21 9.03
N LYS A 54 0.15 3.40 7.76
CA LYS A 54 -1.25 3.51 7.37
C LYS A 54 -2.01 2.18 7.51
N LEU A 55 -1.33 1.06 7.24
CA LEU A 55 -1.89 -0.29 7.34
C LEU A 55 -1.75 -0.91 8.74
N ASN A 56 -1.23 -0.15 9.72
CA ASN A 56 -1.04 -0.60 11.09
C ASN A 56 -0.36 -1.98 11.16
N CYS A 57 0.77 -2.12 10.47
CA CYS A 57 1.60 -3.33 10.42
C CYS A 57 3.09 -2.97 10.37
N GLN A 58 3.96 -3.98 10.42
CA GLN A 58 5.40 -3.77 10.27
C GLN A 58 5.81 -3.90 8.79
N ILE A 59 6.91 -3.25 8.40
CA ILE A 59 7.46 -3.37 7.05
C ILE A 59 7.77 -4.84 6.71
N ASN A 60 8.24 -5.62 7.69
CA ASN A 60 8.55 -7.03 7.53
C ASN A 60 7.32 -7.89 7.18
N ASP A 61 6.11 -7.46 7.53
CA ASP A 61 4.90 -8.19 7.18
C ASP A 61 4.61 -8.16 5.66
N PHE A 62 5.21 -7.22 4.93
CA PHE A 62 5.13 -7.17 3.46
C PHE A 62 5.98 -8.22 2.76
N PHE A 63 6.90 -8.90 3.46
CA PHE A 63 7.85 -9.84 2.88
C PHE A 63 7.66 -11.29 3.36
N LYS A 64 6.62 -11.53 4.17
CA LYS A 64 6.20 -12.86 4.59
C LYS A 64 5.41 -13.59 3.50
#